data_AF-A0A5Q2TDU7-F1
#
_entry.id   AF-A0A5Q2TDU7-F1
#
_cell.length_a   1.000
_cell.length_b   1.000
_cell.length_c   1.000
_cell.angle_alpha   90.00
_cell.angle_beta   90.00
_cell.angle_gamma   90.00
#
_symmetry.space_group_name_H-M   'P 1'
#
loop_
_entity.id
_entity.type
_entity.pdbx_description
1 polymer ?
#
loop_
_entity_poly.entity_id
_entity_poly.type
_entity_poly.pdbx_seq_one_letter_code
_entity_poly.pdbx_strand_id
1 'polypeptide(L)'
;MLGSSKGGLQFAVEKGIGLALAAHLAPHLAISILRSYRKDFRPSVYMKEPKSILAVGVIIGETEEEAKYLAGPAELSWARMSTGSSNLSLPTLGEAKTHIYTPEEKAARNANKDRFVIGSVNEVAHR
;
A
#
# COMPACT_ATOMS: atom_id res chain seq x y z
N MET A 1 -6.07 -6.46 15.28
CA MET A 1 -4.62 -6.39 14.95
C MET A 1 -4.42 -5.54 13.73
N LEU A 2 -3.44 -4.63 13.75
CA LEU A 2 -2.91 -4.01 12.55
C LEU A 2 -1.62 -4.74 12.16
N GLY A 3 -1.52 -5.18 10.92
CA GLY A 3 -0.33 -5.87 10.41
C GLY A 3 0.10 -5.33 9.05
N SER A 4 1.40 -5.37 8.81
CA SER A 4 2.03 -5.21 7.50
C SER A 4 2.88 -6.44 7.13
N SER A 5 2.84 -7.48 7.96
CA SER A 5 3.65 -8.70 7.86
C SER A 5 2.86 -9.95 8.30
N LYS A 6 3.44 -11.13 8.07
CA LYS A 6 2.84 -12.43 8.43
C LYS A 6 2.67 -12.64 9.94
N GLY A 7 3.46 -11.97 10.79
CA GLY A 7 3.36 -12.14 12.26
C GLY A 7 2.03 -11.66 12.82
N GLY A 8 1.51 -10.53 12.32
CA GLY A 8 0.21 -10.00 12.74
C GLY A 8 -0.98 -10.90 12.35
N LEU A 9 -0.84 -11.65 11.26
CA LEU A 9 -1.83 -12.62 10.80
C LEU A 9 -2.01 -13.77 11.80
N GLN A 10 -0.92 -14.43 12.20
CA GLN A 10 -0.98 -15.58 13.12
C GLN A 10 -1.63 -15.20 14.44
N PHE A 11 -1.26 -14.04 15.01
CA PHE A 11 -1.87 -13.56 16.24
C PHE A 11 -3.38 -13.29 16.09
N ALA A 12 -3.81 -12.68 14.97
CA ALA A 12 -5.22 -12.42 14.72
C ALA A 12 -6.05 -13.71 14.60
N VAL A 13 -5.48 -14.73 13.95
CA VAL A 13 -6.07 -16.07 13.82
C VAL A 13 -6.17 -16.76 15.18
N GLU A 14 -5.10 -16.79 15.96
CA GLU A 14 -5.05 -17.48 17.25
C GLU A 14 -5.98 -16.87 18.30
N LYS A 15 -6.12 -15.54 18.30
CA LYS A 15 -6.99 -14.82 19.23
C LYS A 15 -8.42 -14.65 18.73
N GLY A 16 -8.69 -15.00 17.46
CA GLY A 16 -10.00 -14.82 16.85
C GLY A 16 -10.45 -13.37 16.86
N ILE A 17 -9.60 -12.45 16.39
CA ILE A 17 -9.86 -11.00 16.37
C ILE A 17 -9.66 -10.42 14.97
N GLY A 18 -10.26 -9.26 14.72
CA GLY A 18 -10.19 -8.57 13.42
C GLY A 18 -8.77 -8.26 12.95
N LEU A 19 -8.56 -8.38 11.64
CA LEU A 19 -7.30 -8.07 10.97
C LEU A 19 -7.43 -6.83 10.08
N ALA A 20 -6.70 -5.76 10.40
CA ALA A 20 -6.46 -4.65 9.49
C ALA A 20 -5.09 -4.85 8.82
N LEU A 21 -5.05 -4.87 7.49
CA LEU A 21 -3.83 -5.06 6.71
C LEU A 21 -3.45 -3.77 5.98
N ALA A 22 -2.24 -3.27 6.24
CA ALA A 22 -1.65 -2.13 5.53
C ALA A 22 -1.12 -2.54 4.14
N ALA A 23 -2.01 -2.74 3.17
CA ALA A 23 -1.63 -3.19 1.83
C ALA A 23 -0.77 -2.19 1.07
N HIS A 24 -0.93 -0.89 1.31
CA HIS A 24 -0.04 0.14 0.76
C HIS A 24 1.43 0.02 1.23
N LEU A 25 1.74 -0.82 2.23
CA LEU A 25 3.12 -1.13 2.62
C LEU A 25 3.66 -2.40 1.96
N ALA A 26 2.80 -3.38 1.69
CA ALA A 26 3.17 -4.66 1.07
C ALA A 26 2.04 -5.22 0.19
N PRO A 27 1.76 -4.62 -0.98
CA PRO A 27 0.57 -4.94 -1.77
C PRO A 27 0.58 -6.39 -2.28
N HIS A 28 1.77 -6.89 -2.64
CA HIS A 28 1.99 -8.26 -3.12
C HIS A 28 1.63 -9.34 -2.07
N LEU A 29 1.63 -9.00 -0.78
CA LEU A 29 1.25 -9.96 0.28
C LEU A 29 -0.25 -9.96 0.56
N ALA A 30 -0.99 -8.94 0.14
CA ALA A 30 -2.32 -8.67 0.68
C ALA A 30 -3.33 -9.78 0.43
N ILE A 31 -3.41 -10.25 -0.82
CA ILE A 31 -4.33 -11.34 -1.20
C ILE A 31 -4.00 -12.60 -0.42
N SER A 32 -2.72 -12.96 -0.30
CA SER A 32 -2.29 -14.16 0.41
C SER A 32 -2.65 -14.11 1.89
N ILE A 33 -2.37 -12.98 2.56
CA ILE A 33 -2.63 -12.79 3.99
C ILE A 33 -4.13 -12.82 4.28
N LEU A 34 -4.94 -12.10 3.51
CA LEU A 34 -6.39 -12.04 3.73
C LEU A 34 -7.08 -13.38 3.46
N ARG A 35 -6.63 -14.13 2.44
CA ARG A 35 -7.14 -15.48 2.18
C ARG A 35 -6.80 -16.43 3.32
N SER A 36 -5.56 -16.41 3.81
CA SER A 36 -5.14 -17.20 4.97
C SER A 36 -5.91 -16.82 6.23
N TYR A 37 -6.08 -15.52 6.51
CA TYR A 37 -6.87 -15.05 7.65
C TYR A 37 -8.29 -15.61 7.62
N ARG A 38 -8.98 -15.49 6.48
CA ARG A 38 -10.35 -16.01 6.34
C ARG A 38 -10.41 -17.53 6.49
N LYS A 39 -9.46 -18.26 5.90
CA LYS A 39 -9.42 -19.73 5.91
C LYS A 39 -9.15 -20.29 7.30
N ASP A 40 -8.20 -19.69 8.03
CA ASP A 40 -7.65 -20.27 9.25
C ASP A 40 -8.27 -19.65 10.52
N PHE A 41 -9.17 -18.67 10.38
CA PHE A 41 -9.81 -17.96 11.49
C PHE A 41 -10.46 -18.90 12.50
N ARG A 42 -10.17 -18.66 13.78
CA ARG A 42 -10.79 -19.37 14.90
C ARG A 42 -11.76 -18.42 15.62
N PRO A 43 -13.07 -18.72 15.66
CA PRO A 43 -14.03 -17.93 16.42
C PRO A 43 -13.61 -17.75 17.89
N SER A 44 -13.91 -16.59 18.45
CA SER A 44 -13.65 -16.25 19.85
C SER A 44 -14.87 -15.61 20.51
N VAL A 45 -14.76 -15.32 21.80
CA VAL A 45 -15.78 -14.54 22.53
C VAL A 45 -15.97 -13.13 21.94
N TYR A 46 -14.97 -12.60 21.24
CA TYR A 46 -15.02 -11.27 20.64
C TYR A 46 -15.62 -11.27 19.23
N MET A 47 -15.45 -12.36 18.48
CA MET A 47 -15.79 -12.39 17.06
C MET A 47 -16.10 -13.81 16.58
N LYS A 48 -17.32 -13.99 16.03
CA LYS A 48 -17.81 -15.29 15.53
C LYS A 48 -17.37 -15.60 14.09
N GLU A 49 -17.05 -14.59 13.31
CA GLU A 49 -16.73 -14.68 11.88
C GLU A 49 -15.55 -13.77 11.53
N PRO A 50 -14.69 -14.15 10.58
CA PRO A 50 -13.53 -13.35 10.23
C PRO A 50 -13.94 -11.99 9.64
N LYS A 51 -13.56 -10.91 10.32
CA LYS A 51 -13.66 -9.55 9.78
C LYS A 51 -12.27 -8.98 9.50
N SER A 52 -12.10 -8.36 8.34
CA SER A 52 -10.84 -7.75 7.94
C SER A 52 -11.03 -6.39 7.29
N ILE A 53 -10.04 -5.51 7.46
CA ILE A 53 -9.93 -4.22 6.78
C ILE A 53 -8.70 -4.28 5.87
N LEU A 54 -8.86 -3.83 4.62
CA LEU A 54 -7.76 -3.63 3.68
C LEU A 54 -7.47 -2.12 3.60
N ALA A 55 -6.33 -1.68 4.13
CA ALA A 55 -5.92 -0.28 4.06
C ALA A 55 -5.13 -0.04 2.76
N VAL A 56 -5.79 0.61 1.80
CA VAL A 56 -5.24 1.01 0.51
C VAL A 56 -4.82 2.48 0.53
N GLY A 57 -3.77 2.81 -0.23
CA GLY A 57 -3.39 4.20 -0.48
C GLY A 57 -4.02 4.66 -1.78
N VAL A 58 -4.68 5.81 -1.77
CA VAL A 58 -5.40 6.35 -2.93
C VAL A 58 -4.97 7.80 -3.14
N ILE A 59 -4.62 8.16 -4.37
CA ILE A 59 -4.23 9.52 -4.76
C ILE A 59 -5.10 9.91 -5.94
N ILE A 60 -5.91 10.95 -5.75
CA ILE A 60 -6.95 11.36 -6.69
C ILE A 60 -6.69 12.78 -7.15
N GLY A 61 -6.87 13.03 -8.45
CA GLY A 61 -6.96 14.36 -9.05
C GLY A 61 -8.28 14.53 -9.81
N GLU A 62 -8.55 15.73 -10.28
CA GLU A 62 -9.66 15.99 -11.22
C GLU A 62 -9.43 15.27 -12.55
N THR A 63 -8.17 15.18 -12.99
CA THR A 63 -7.75 14.39 -14.16
C THR A 63 -6.69 13.33 -13.81
N GLU A 64 -6.44 12.40 -14.74
CA GLU A 64 -5.38 11.40 -14.59
C GLU A 64 -4.00 12.06 -14.49
N GLU A 65 -3.75 13.10 -15.30
CA GLU A 65 -2.50 13.86 -15.29
C GLU A 65 -2.27 14.54 -13.94
N GLU A 66 -3.32 15.15 -13.37
CA GLU A 66 -3.25 15.76 -12.05
C GLU A 66 -2.97 14.70 -10.98
N ALA A 67 -3.68 13.57 -11.01
CA ALA A 67 -3.46 12.49 -10.05
C ALA A 67 -2.01 11.96 -10.10
N LYS A 68 -1.44 11.78 -11.31
CA LYS A 68 -0.03 11.41 -11.51
C LYS A 68 0.93 12.47 -10.99
N TYR A 69 0.62 13.74 -11.22
CA TYR A 69 1.42 14.85 -10.68
C TYR A 69 1.43 14.86 -9.15
N LEU A 70 0.25 14.71 -8.52
CA LEU A 70 0.10 14.60 -7.07
C LEU A 70 0.77 13.36 -6.49
N ALA A 71 0.84 12.26 -7.25
CA ALA A 71 1.49 11.03 -6.83
C ALA A 71 3.03 11.09 -6.86
N GLY A 72 3.61 12.02 -7.63
CA GLY A 72 5.05 12.12 -7.85
C GLY A 72 5.91 12.06 -6.56
N PRO A 73 5.63 12.88 -5.53
CA PRO A 73 6.34 12.82 -4.26
C PRO A 73 6.35 11.45 -3.58
N ALA A 74 5.19 10.77 -3.56
CA ALA A 74 5.04 9.47 -2.94
C ALA A 74 5.81 8.39 -3.72
N GLU A 75 5.71 8.40 -5.05
CA GLU A 75 6.44 7.48 -5.92
C GLU A 75 7.96 7.65 -5.78
N LEU A 76 8.44 8.90 -5.77
CA LEU A 76 9.87 9.20 -5.61
C LEU A 76 10.39 8.81 -4.23
N SER A 77 9.62 9.09 -3.17
CA SER A 77 9.98 8.68 -1.80
C SER A 77 10.13 7.16 -1.68
N TRP A 78 9.20 6.38 -2.26
CA TRP A 78 9.29 4.93 -2.28
C TRP A 78 10.43 4.39 -3.15
N ALA A 79 10.71 5.01 -4.29
CA ALA A 79 11.84 4.66 -5.13
C ALA A 79 13.16 4.83 -4.36
N ARG A 80 13.37 6.00 -3.74
CA ARG A 80 14.55 6.31 -2.90
C ARG A 80 14.71 5.34 -1.73
N MET A 81 13.62 5.04 -1.04
CA MET A 81 13.64 4.10 0.08
C MET A 81 14.01 2.68 -0.38
N SER A 82 13.48 2.26 -1.52
CA SER A 82 13.74 0.93 -2.08
C SER A 82 15.18 0.76 -2.60
N THR A 83 15.83 1.86 -2.98
CA THR A 83 17.22 1.87 -3.47
C THR A 83 18.24 2.25 -2.39
N GLY A 84 17.81 2.43 -1.14
CA GLY A 84 18.71 2.69 -0.01
C GLY A 84 19.26 4.12 0.05
N SER A 85 18.56 5.10 -0.53
CA SER A 85 18.91 6.52 -0.45
C SER A 85 19.07 6.97 1.01
N SER A 86 20.14 7.70 1.30
CA SER A 86 20.36 8.36 2.59
C SER A 86 19.45 9.58 2.79
N ASN A 87 18.93 10.15 1.70
CA ASN A 87 17.94 11.22 1.77
C ASN A 87 16.53 10.63 1.70
N LEU A 88 15.85 10.64 2.84
CA LEU A 88 14.45 10.21 3.02
C LEU A 88 13.50 11.38 3.26
N SER A 89 13.92 12.62 3.00
CA SER A 89 13.00 13.76 3.06
C SER A 89 11.86 13.56 2.06
N LEU A 90 10.64 13.95 2.45
CA LEU A 90 9.50 13.94 1.54
C LEU A 90 9.76 14.96 0.43
N PRO A 91 9.78 14.54 -0.85
CA PRO A 91 9.94 15.48 -1.95
C PRO A 91 8.76 16.43 -2.06
N THR A 92 9.00 17.65 -2.48
CA THR A 92 7.94 18.56 -2.95
C THR A 92 7.44 18.12 -4.32
N LEU A 93 6.28 18.64 -4.74
CA LEU A 93 5.76 18.42 -6.10
C LEU A 93 6.75 18.88 -7.19
N GLY A 94 7.42 20.02 -6.96
CA GLY A 94 8.41 20.58 -7.88
C GLY A 94 9.63 19.67 -8.03
N GLU A 95 10.18 19.19 -6.91
CA GLU A 95 11.31 18.25 -6.91
C GLU A 95 10.94 16.93 -7.59
N ALA A 96 9.77 16.37 -7.27
CA ALA A 96 9.32 15.13 -7.88
C ALA A 96 9.13 15.24 -9.40
N LYS A 97 8.67 16.41 -9.88
CA LYS A 97 8.45 16.68 -11.31
C LYS A 97 9.76 16.78 -12.09
N THR A 98 10.82 17.34 -11.50
CA THR A 98 12.10 17.57 -12.17
C THR A 98 13.15 16.48 -11.90
N HIS A 99 12.88 15.56 -10.96
CA HIS A 99 13.78 14.47 -10.61
C HIS A 99 14.02 13.53 -11.79
N ILE A 100 15.28 13.28 -12.10
CA ILE A 100 15.71 12.31 -13.10
C ILE A 100 15.98 10.99 -12.38
N TYR A 101 15.13 10.00 -12.61
CA TYR A 101 15.25 8.67 -12.00
C TYR A 101 16.51 7.95 -12.48
N THR A 102 17.28 7.38 -11.55
CA THR A 102 18.31 6.39 -11.91
C THR A 102 17.66 5.11 -12.45
N PRO A 103 18.41 4.22 -13.14
CA PRO A 103 17.88 2.92 -13.56
C PRO A 103 17.27 2.11 -12.40
N GLU A 104 17.91 2.13 -11.23
CA GLU A 104 17.46 1.43 -10.03
C GLU A 104 16.19 2.05 -9.46
N GLU A 105 16.11 3.38 -9.36
CA GLU A 105 14.91 4.08 -8.89
C GLU A 105 13.73 3.85 -9.84
N LYS A 106 13.99 3.85 -11.16
CA LYS A 106 12.96 3.56 -12.17
C LYS A 106 12.46 2.12 -12.03
N ALA A 107 13.35 1.15 -11.82
CA ALA A 107 12.96 -0.23 -11.57
C ALA A 107 12.15 -0.36 -10.27
N ALA A 108 12.57 0.30 -9.20
CA ALA A 108 11.87 0.32 -7.92
C ALA A 108 10.48 0.96 -8.04
N ARG A 109 10.34 2.08 -8.76
CA ARG A 109 9.05 2.70 -9.02
C ARG A 109 8.11 1.76 -9.77
N ASN A 110 8.60 1.12 -10.84
CA ASN A 110 7.82 0.16 -11.60
C ASN A 110 7.38 -1.06 -10.77
N ALA A 111 8.26 -1.58 -9.91
CA ALA A 111 7.94 -2.68 -9.00
C ALA A 111 6.88 -2.29 -7.95
N ASN A 112 6.74 -0.99 -7.67
CA ASN A 112 5.80 -0.44 -6.69
C ASN A 112 4.56 0.22 -7.32
N LYS A 113 4.32 0.04 -8.63
CA LYS A 113 3.20 0.68 -9.34
C LYS A 113 1.81 0.37 -8.74
N ASP A 114 1.65 -0.80 -8.13
CA ASP A 114 0.39 -1.26 -7.55
C ASP A 114 0.25 -0.89 -6.06
N ARG A 115 1.15 -0.06 -5.54
CA ARG A 115 1.16 0.37 -4.13
C ARG A 115 0.08 1.39 -3.82
N PHE A 116 -0.22 2.25 -4.79
CA PHE A 116 -1.25 3.28 -4.71
C PHE A 116 -2.24 3.10 -5.84
N VAL A 117 -3.51 3.35 -5.54
CA VAL A 117 -4.53 3.55 -6.56
C VAL A 117 -4.46 5.02 -6.97
N ILE A 118 -3.96 5.27 -8.17
CA ILE A 118 -3.79 6.62 -8.73
C ILE A 118 -4.73 6.77 -9.93
N GLY A 119 -5.47 7.87 -9.99
CA GLY A 119 -6.35 8.20 -11.12
C GLY A 119 -7.30 9.35 -10.80
N SER A 120 -8.12 9.70 -11.79
CA SER A 120 -9.25 10.61 -11.59
C SER A 120 -10.31 10.00 -10.65
N VAL A 121 -11.19 10.85 -10.12
CA VAL A 121 -12.32 10.39 -9.27
C VAL A 121 -13.10 9.25 -9.92
N ASN A 122 -13.41 9.38 -11.21
CA ASN A 122 -14.17 8.39 -11.95
C ASN A 122 -13.41 7.07 -12.11
N GLU A 123 -12.12 7.10 -12.43
CA GLU A 123 -11.32 5.88 -12.59
C GLU A 123 -11.16 5.12 -11.27
N VAL A 124 -10.92 5.85 -10.18
CA VAL A 124 -10.75 5.25 -8.85
C VAL A 124 -12.05 4.64 -8.33
N ALA A 125 -13.19 5.28 -8.59
CA ALA A 125 -14.50 4.78 -8.15
C ALA A 125 -14.89 3.42 -8.77
N HIS A 126 -14.31 3.06 -9.92
CA HIS A 126 -14.64 1.83 -10.66
C HIS A 126 -13.56 0.75 -10.58
N ARG A 127 -12.55 0.92 -9.72
CA ARG A 127 -11.36 0.05 -9.64
C ARG A 127 -11.42 -0.99 -8.53
#